data_AF-A0A4Y6GTJ6-F1
#
_entry.id   AF-A0A4Y6GTJ6-F1
#
_cell.length_a   1.000
_cell.length_b   1.000
_cell.length_c   1.000
_cell.angle_alpha   90.00
_cell.angle_beta   90.00
_cell.angle_gamma   90.00
#
_symmetry.space_group_name_H-M   'P 1'
#
loop_
_entity.id
_entity.type
_entity.pdbx_description
1 polymer ?
#
loop_
_entity_poly.entity_id
_entity_poly.type
_entity_poly.pdbx_seq_one_letter_code
_entity_poly.pdbx_strand_id
1 'polypeptide(L)'
;ICTAQGVRDRRVRLSIGIARKFFDLQDMLGFDKASKTLEWLLNKSKKAIKELAETKQSSSGGAKSLSSFSECEVVSGINECEDLQGAGSCNKSLMLGVDKEKKLKRTQTEIAKES
;
A
#
# COMPACT_ATOMS: atom_id res chain seq x y z
N ILE A 1 -1.48 -13.89 3.16
CA ILE A 1 -2.86 -13.41 3.38
C ILE A 1 -3.78 -14.25 2.53
N CYS A 2 -4.79 -14.87 3.11
CA CYS A 2 -5.77 -15.65 2.35
C CYS A 2 -6.79 -14.67 1.77
N THR A 3 -7.00 -14.71 0.46
CA THR A 3 -8.01 -13.92 -0.25
C THR A 3 -8.95 -14.87 -0.99
N ALA A 4 -10.11 -14.38 -1.45
CA ALA A 4 -11.01 -15.18 -2.30
C ALA A 4 -10.33 -15.69 -3.58
N GLN A 5 -9.21 -15.07 -3.99
CA GLN A 5 -8.38 -15.44 -5.13
C GLN A 5 -7.17 -16.31 -4.73
N GLY A 6 -7.15 -16.87 -3.51
CA GLY A 6 -6.06 -17.69 -2.98
C GLY A 6 -5.10 -16.97 -2.02
N VAL A 7 -4.00 -17.65 -1.66
CA VAL A 7 -3.00 -17.13 -0.71
C VAL A 7 -2.04 -16.15 -1.41
N ARG A 8 -1.90 -14.95 -0.87
CA ARG A 8 -0.96 -13.92 -1.34
C ARG A 8 0.11 -13.58 -0.32
N ASP A 9 1.27 -13.11 -0.77
CA ASP A 9 2.28 -12.51 0.11
C ASP A 9 1.71 -11.21 0.72
N ARG A 10 2.13 -10.90 1.95
CA ARG A 10 1.77 -9.67 2.65
C ARG A 10 2.74 -8.52 2.36
N ARG A 11 3.93 -8.81 1.84
CA ARG A 11 5.00 -7.84 1.61
C ARG A 11 4.83 -7.18 0.25
N VAL A 12 5.12 -5.89 0.21
CA VAL A 12 5.22 -5.13 -1.03
C VAL A 12 6.70 -4.87 -1.30
N ARG A 13 7.16 -5.20 -2.51
CA ARG A 13 8.52 -4.89 -2.97
C ARG A 13 8.44 -3.65 -3.85
N LEU A 14 9.14 -2.60 -3.45
CA LEU A 14 9.21 -1.34 -4.20
C LEU A 14 10.52 -1.27 -4.99
N SER A 15 10.50 -0.58 -6.13
CA SER A 15 11.76 -0.23 -6.81
C SER A 15 12.54 0.77 -5.97
N ILE A 16 13.85 0.85 -6.16
CA ILE A 16 14.72 1.74 -5.38
C ILE A 16 14.26 3.20 -5.41
N GLY A 17 13.84 3.70 -6.58
CA GLY A 17 13.39 5.09 -6.73
C GLY A 17 12.06 5.36 -6.01
N ILE A 18 11.14 4.39 -6.04
CA ILE A 18 9.85 4.51 -5.34
C ILE A 18 10.05 4.35 -3.83
N ALA A 19 10.92 3.44 -3.41
CA ALA A 19 11.24 3.22 -2.01
C ALA A 19 11.76 4.50 -1.35
N ARG A 20 12.65 5.24 -2.02
CA ARG A 20 13.18 6.52 -1.51
C ARG A 20 12.04 7.51 -1.24
N LYS A 21 11.22 7.79 -2.26
CA LYS A 21 10.06 8.71 -2.13
C LYS A 21 9.06 8.23 -1.07
N PHE A 22 8.86 6.93 -0.95
CA PHE A 22 7.95 6.34 0.03
C PHE A 22 8.45 6.53 1.47
N PHE A 23 9.74 6.30 1.72
CA PHE A 23 10.32 6.51 3.05
C PHE A 23 10.45 7.99 3.40
N ASP A 24 10.80 8.86 2.45
CA ASP A 24 10.79 10.31 2.67
C ASP A 24 9.39 10.80 3.10
N LEU A 25 8.33 10.26 2.47
CA LEU A 25 6.95 10.53 2.85
C LEU A 25 6.61 9.98 4.24
N GLN A 26 7.08 8.77 4.56
CA GLN A 26 6.88 8.18 5.89
C GLN A 26 7.50 9.04 6.99
N ASP A 27 8.72 9.55 6.77
CA ASP A 27 9.43 10.42 7.70
C ASP A 27 8.72 11.77 7.85
N MET A 28 8.25 12.35 6.74
CA MET A 28 7.49 13.61 6.75
C MET A 28 6.15 13.50 7.50
N LEU A 29 5.49 12.34 7.44
CA LEU A 29 4.26 12.07 8.19
C LEU A 29 4.53 11.67 9.65
N GLY A 30 5.79 11.40 10.02
CA GLY A 30 6.17 10.94 11.35
C GLY A 30 5.63 9.56 11.69
N PHE A 31 5.42 8.70 10.69
CA PHE A 31 4.87 7.36 10.91
C PHE A 31 5.96 6.33 11.18
N ASP A 32 5.83 5.63 12.30
CA ASP A 32 6.72 4.52 12.67
C ASP A 32 6.53 3.26 11.78
N LYS A 33 5.33 3.09 11.21
CA LYS A 33 4.99 1.92 10.39
C LYS A 33 4.61 2.31 8.97
N ALA A 34 5.29 1.74 7.99
CA ALA A 34 4.99 1.88 6.57
C ALA A 34 3.52 1.55 6.21
N SER A 35 2.86 0.66 6.96
CA SER A 35 1.44 0.36 6.74
C SER A 35 0.53 1.57 6.97
N LYS A 36 0.87 2.46 7.91
CA LYS A 36 0.13 3.71 8.16
C LYS A 36 0.32 4.71 7.01
N THR A 37 1.52 4.80 6.46
CA THR A 37 1.79 5.61 5.26
C THR A 37 0.98 5.11 4.07
N LEU A 38 0.88 3.79 3.89
CA LEU A 38 0.07 3.19 2.83
C LEU A 38 -1.43 3.48 3.03
N GLU A 39 -1.92 3.36 4.26
CA GLU A 39 -3.32 3.70 4.61
C GLU A 39 -3.62 5.17 4.34
N TRP A 40 -2.72 6.07 4.73
CA TRP A 40 -2.81 7.50 4.44
C TRP A 40 -2.86 7.78 2.94
N LEU A 41 -2.00 7.13 2.16
CA LEU A 41 -1.95 7.28 0.70
C LEU A 41 -3.27 6.84 0.05
N LEU A 42 -3.81 5.71 0.48
CA LEU A 42 -5.10 5.20 -0.01
C LEU A 42 -6.24 6.13 0.38
N ASN A 43 -6.25 6.65 1.61
CA ASN A 43 -7.26 7.59 2.08
C ASN A 43 -7.23 8.91 1.29
N LYS A 44 -6.03 9.45 1.03
CA LYS A 44 -5.87 10.71 0.29
C LYS A 44 -6.21 10.57 -1.20
N SER A 45 -6.02 9.38 -1.77
CA SER A 45 -6.32 9.09 -3.19
C SER A 45 -7.73 8.55 -3.45
N LYS A 46 -8.58 8.38 -2.43
CA LYS A 46 -9.97 7.86 -2.58
C LYS A 46 -10.76 8.55 -3.69
N LYS A 47 -10.70 9.88 -3.77
CA LYS A 47 -11.41 10.67 -4.80
C LYS A 47 -10.95 10.30 -6.21
N ALA A 48 -9.63 10.30 -6.45
CA ALA A 48 -9.06 9.96 -7.75
C ALA A 48 -9.36 8.51 -8.15
N ILE A 49 -9.37 7.57 -7.20
CA ILE A 49 -9.75 6.17 -7.44
C ILE A 49 -11.23 6.08 -7.85
N LYS A 50 -12.12 6.83 -7.19
CA LYS A 50 -13.56 6.84 -7.50
C LYS A 50 -13.82 7.38 -8.91
N GLU A 51 -13.23 8.51 -9.26
CA GLU A 51 -13.34 9.11 -10.61
C GLU A 51 -12.81 8.15 -11.70
N LEU A 52 -11.71 7.45 -11.44
CA LEU A 52 -11.18 6.44 -12.36
C LEU A 52 -12.10 5.22 -12.51
N ALA A 53 -12.75 4.79 -11.44
CA ALA A 53 -13.68 3.67 -11.50
C ALA A 53 -14.92 4.00 -12.35
N GLU A 54 -15.44 5.23 -12.24
CA GLU A 54 -16.60 5.71 -13.01
C GLU A 54 -16.28 5.84 -14.51
N THR A 55 -15.11 6.38 -14.87
CA THR A 55 -14.67 6.49 -16.28
C THR A 55 -14.41 5.15 -16.96
N LYS A 56 -14.03 4.11 -16.20
CA LYS A 56 -13.93 2.73 -16.71
C LYS A 56 -15.28 2.07 -16.95
N GLN A 57 -16.35 2.50 -16.28
CA GLN A 57 -17.70 1.96 -16.47
C GLN A 57 -18.46 2.63 -17.61
N SER A 58 -18.11 3.87 -17.97
CA SER A 58 -18.71 4.58 -19.10
C SER A 58 -18.13 4.21 -20.48
N SER A 59 -17.06 3.41 -20.53
CA SER A 59 -16.36 3.04 -21.77
C SER A 59 -16.71 1.64 -22.33
N SER A 60 -17.67 0.91 -21.74
CA SER A 60 -18.09 -0.42 -22.22
C SER A 60 -19.44 -0.40 -22.97
N GLY A 61 -19.59 0.48 -23.96
CA GLY A 61 -20.83 0.57 -24.73
C GLY A 61 -20.72 1.35 -26.02
N GLY A 62 -19.92 0.86 -26.98
CA GLY A 62 -20.03 1.32 -28.37
C GLY A 62 -18.73 1.33 -29.14
N ALA A 63 -18.48 0.29 -29.93
CA ALA A 63 -17.89 0.53 -31.25
C ALA A 63 -18.71 1.66 -31.89
N LYS A 64 -18.11 2.82 -32.24
CA LYS A 64 -17.67 3.26 -33.60
C LYS A 64 -17.00 4.64 -33.50
N SER A 65 -16.05 4.85 -34.40
CA SER A 65 -15.60 6.12 -34.99
C SER A 65 -14.52 6.95 -34.29
N LEU A 66 -13.42 7.04 -35.04
CA LEU A 66 -12.47 8.15 -35.06
C LEU A 66 -13.24 9.45 -35.31
N SER A 67 -13.04 10.49 -34.47
CA SER A 67 -13.06 11.88 -34.93
C SER A 67 -12.52 12.84 -33.87
N SER A 68 -11.52 13.59 -34.32
CA SER A 68 -11.29 15.02 -34.08
C SER A 68 -10.97 15.52 -32.67
N PHE A 69 -9.69 15.87 -32.54
CA PHE A 69 -9.12 16.82 -31.58
C PHE A 69 -9.90 18.15 -31.62
N SER A 70 -10.49 18.56 -30.51
CA SER A 70 -10.98 19.92 -30.30
C SER A 70 -10.76 20.29 -28.84
N GLU A 71 -9.93 21.31 -28.63
CA GLU A 71 -9.63 21.89 -27.32
C GLU A 71 -10.85 22.63 -26.78
N CYS A 72 -11.22 22.36 -25.52
CA CYS A 72 -12.20 23.14 -24.78
C CYS A 72 -11.78 23.19 -23.31
N GLU A 73 -11.29 24.35 -22.91
CA GLU A 73 -11.06 24.70 -21.52
C GLU A 73 -12.41 24.92 -20.81
N VAL A 74 -12.63 24.23 -19.69
CA VAL A 74 -13.66 24.60 -18.71
C VAL A 74 -13.05 24.49 -17.31
N VAL A 75 -12.73 25.66 -16.76
CA VAL A 75 -12.57 25.89 -15.33
C VAL A 75 -13.96 26.02 -14.72
N SER A 76 -14.28 25.16 -13.76
CA SER A 76 -15.30 25.35 -12.71
C SER A 76 -15.14 24.17 -11.75
N GLY A 77 -15.20 24.27 -10.44
CA GLY A 77 -15.62 25.30 -9.51
C GLY A 77 -15.66 24.58 -8.15
N ILE A 78 -15.33 25.29 -7.08
CA ILE A 78 -15.10 24.75 -5.75
C ILE A 78 -16.36 24.03 -5.24
N ASN A 79 -16.19 22.82 -4.72
CA ASN A 79 -17.15 22.18 -3.82
C ASN A 79 -16.36 21.57 -2.66
N GLU A 80 -16.26 22.36 -1.60
CA GLU A 80 -15.97 21.88 -0.26
C GLU A 80 -17.19 21.07 0.21
N CYS A 81 -16.98 19.83 0.60
CA CYS A 81 -17.99 19.06 1.31
C CYS A 81 -17.25 18.27 2.40
N GLU A 82 -17.17 18.93 3.55
CA GLU A 82 -16.92 18.32 4.84
C GLU A 82 -18.07 17.36 5.14
N ASP A 83 -17.78 16.08 5.36
CA ASP A 83 -18.73 15.21 6.04
C ASP A 83 -17.99 14.24 6.96
N LEU A 84 -18.13 14.51 8.25
CA LEU A 84 -17.74 13.67 9.37
C LEU A 84 -18.74 12.52 9.49
N GLN A 85 -18.30 11.27 9.46
CA GLN A 85 -18.69 10.19 10.39
C GLN A 85 -18.28 8.80 9.90
N GLY A 86 -17.96 7.92 10.84
CA GLY A 86 -18.07 6.48 10.61
C GLY A 86 -17.06 5.64 11.39
N ALA A 87 -17.41 5.33 12.64
CA ALA A 87 -16.66 4.50 13.56
C ALA A 87 -16.40 3.06 13.04
N GLY A 88 -15.29 2.47 13.49
CA GLY A 88 -14.94 1.07 13.23
C GLY A 88 -13.88 0.55 14.20
N SER A 89 -14.18 0.59 15.50
CA SER A 89 -13.42 -0.12 16.52
C SER A 89 -13.56 -1.63 16.32
N CYS A 90 -12.45 -2.34 16.21
CA CYS A 90 -12.41 -3.75 16.60
C CYS A 90 -11.11 -4.04 17.35
N ASN A 91 -11.22 -3.94 18.67
CA ASN A 91 -10.29 -4.53 19.61
C ASN A 91 -10.32 -6.05 19.41
N LYS A 92 -9.17 -6.68 19.16
CA LYS A 92 -8.98 -8.06 19.59
C LYS A 92 -7.53 -8.29 20.00
N SER A 93 -7.32 -8.07 21.29
CA SER A 93 -6.26 -8.71 22.06
C SER A 93 -6.32 -10.22 21.82
N LEU A 94 -5.23 -10.79 21.32
CA LEU A 94 -4.92 -12.20 21.47
C LEU A 94 -3.44 -12.28 21.86
N MET A 95 -3.21 -12.36 23.17
CA MET A 95 -2.01 -12.96 23.73
C MET A 95 -1.85 -14.36 23.17
N LEU A 96 -0.74 -14.63 22.49
CA LEU A 96 -0.18 -15.97 22.39
C LEU A 96 1.33 -15.84 22.57
N GLY A 97 1.80 -16.30 23.73
CA GLY A 97 3.21 -16.41 24.07
C GLY A 97 3.93 -17.41 23.16
N VAL A 98 5.23 -17.19 22.97
CA VAL A 98 6.12 -18.20 22.42
C VAL A 98 7.41 -18.18 23.23
N ASP A 99 7.43 -19.00 24.29
CA ASP A 99 8.64 -19.59 24.81
C ASP A 99 9.21 -20.57 23.78
N LYS A 100 10.47 -20.39 23.36
CA LYS A 100 11.56 -21.38 23.50
C LYS A 100 12.76 -21.05 22.61
N GLU A 101 13.90 -20.92 23.28
CA GLU A 101 15.25 -21.12 22.76
C GLU A 101 15.36 -22.36 21.85
N LYS A 102 16.13 -22.24 20.77
CA LYS A 102 17.04 -23.33 20.39
C LYS A 102 18.29 -22.83 19.69
N LYS A 103 19.36 -22.81 20.48
CA LYS A 103 20.78 -22.78 20.14
C LYS A 103 21.13 -23.78 19.04
N LEU A 104 21.85 -23.35 18.00
CA LEU A 104 22.65 -24.25 17.17
C LEU A 104 24.04 -23.64 16.91
N LYS A 105 25.02 -24.25 17.57
CA LYS A 105 26.46 -24.01 17.43
C LYS A 105 26.96 -24.74 16.19
N ARG A 106 27.81 -24.14 15.35
CA ARG A 106 28.87 -24.82 14.57
C ARG A 106 29.92 -23.82 14.09
N THR A 107 31.18 -24.03 14.50
CA THR A 107 32.37 -24.09 13.63
C THR A 107 33.54 -24.63 14.47
N GLN A 108 33.97 -25.85 14.16
CA GLN A 108 35.30 -26.36 14.50
C GLN A 108 36.10 -26.35 13.19
N THR A 109 37.26 -25.70 13.21
CA THR A 109 38.34 -25.91 12.23
C THR A 109 39.64 -25.94 13.01
N GLU A 110 40.00 -27.18 13.36
CA GLU A 110 41.31 -27.81 13.24
C GLU A 110 42.54 -26.90 13.04
N ILE A 111 43.41 -26.88 14.06
CA ILE A 111 44.85 -26.59 13.88
C ILE A 111 45.60 -27.56 14.80
N ALA A 112 46.08 -28.66 14.25
CA ALA A 112 47.18 -29.42 14.84
C ALA A 112 48.46 -28.99 14.11
N LYS A 113 49.38 -28.36 14.83
CA LYS A 113 50.78 -28.21 14.40
C LYS A 113 51.67 -28.81 15.47
N GLU A 114 52.25 -29.94 15.08
CA GLU A 114 53.51 -30.56 15.46
C GLU A 114 54.56 -29.61 16.05
N SER A 115 55.07 -29.94 17.24
CA SER A 115 56.47 -29.84 17.69
C SER A 115 56.64 -30.53 19.05
#